data_AF-A0A7L5AA37-F1
#
_entry.id   AF-A0A7L5AA37-F1
#
_cell.length_a   1.000
_cell.length_b   1.000
_cell.length_c   1.000
_cell.angle_alpha   90.00
_cell.angle_beta   90.00
_cell.angle_gamma   90.00
#
_symmetry.space_group_name_H-M   'P 1'
#
loop_
_entity.id
_entity.type
_entity.pdbx_description
1 polymer ?
#
loop_
_entity_poly.entity_id
_entity_poly.type
_entity_poly.pdbx_seq_one_letter_code
_entity_poly.pdbx_strand_id
1 'polypeptide(L)'
;MKRTASFALLLLFHLWCSVAVAQEPAMPQPHGELYLKPLQVPKGARIIGFELHMVAGVFYSVEEIPTGWKVAVDDDPSWTTSLEASAKPGAVALDEKSFGKIGIEVVKNESADTKFNIWGWLTLASGTETSKRVPLNSFSFDFVERYSRHKLHYVPNQ
;
A
#
# COMPACT_ATOMS: atom_id res chain seq x y z
N MET A 1 21.67 68.74 -30.50
CA MET A 1 21.24 67.48 -31.15
C MET A 1 21.84 66.32 -30.36
N LYS A 2 21.20 65.85 -29.28
CA LYS A 2 20.28 64.69 -29.20
C LYS A 2 20.77 63.43 -29.92
N ARG A 3 21.40 62.51 -29.18
CA ARG A 3 21.47 61.07 -29.48
C ARG A 3 21.22 60.28 -28.19
N THR A 4 19.94 60.08 -27.91
CA THR A 4 19.40 59.10 -26.96
C THR A 4 18.90 57.93 -27.78
N ALA A 5 19.52 56.76 -27.70
CA ALA A 5 18.92 55.45 -27.96
C ALA A 5 20.00 54.37 -27.92
N SER A 6 19.71 53.30 -27.17
CA SER A 6 20.28 51.94 -27.26
C SER A 6 20.72 51.41 -25.91
N PHE A 7 19.77 51.19 -24.99
CA PHE A 7 19.99 50.33 -23.82
C PHE A 7 18.69 49.68 -23.31
N ALA A 8 17.70 49.45 -24.19
CA ALA A 8 16.36 49.02 -23.79
C ALA A 8 15.82 47.83 -24.62
N LEU A 9 16.68 46.97 -25.16
CA LEU A 9 16.23 45.84 -26.01
C LEU A 9 16.94 44.51 -25.69
N LEU A 10 17.32 44.27 -24.44
CA LEU A 10 17.99 43.02 -24.02
C LEU A 10 17.42 42.40 -22.74
N LEU A 11 16.29 42.90 -22.25
CA LEU A 11 15.61 42.44 -21.03
C LEU A 11 14.23 41.81 -21.28
N LEU A 12 13.93 41.47 -22.54
CA LEU A 12 12.61 41.01 -22.99
C LEU A 12 12.67 39.63 -23.68
N PHE A 13 13.61 38.77 -23.26
CA PHE A 13 13.76 37.41 -23.79
C PHE A 13 13.89 36.34 -22.69
N HIS A 14 13.45 36.63 -21.46
CA HIS A 14 13.43 35.67 -20.34
C HIS A 14 12.01 35.41 -19.79
N LEU A 15 10.98 36.00 -20.41
CA LEU A 15 9.59 35.65 -20.16
C LEU A 15 9.05 34.88 -21.36
N TRP A 16 9.15 33.54 -21.34
CA TRP A 16 8.24 32.59 -22.00
C TRP A 16 8.90 31.23 -22.22
N CYS A 17 9.26 30.56 -21.13
CA CYS A 17 9.22 29.10 -21.10
C CYS A 17 8.47 28.68 -19.84
N SER A 18 7.22 29.13 -19.71
CA SER A 18 6.25 28.40 -18.90
C SER A 18 5.96 27.12 -19.66
N VAL A 19 6.83 26.12 -19.53
CA VAL A 19 6.50 24.76 -19.90
C VAL A 19 5.38 24.38 -18.94
N ALA A 20 4.14 24.54 -19.40
CA ALA A 20 3.01 23.90 -18.78
C ALA A 20 3.31 22.40 -18.86
N VAL A 21 3.89 21.86 -17.79
CA VAL A 21 3.94 20.42 -17.59
C VAL A 21 2.48 20.01 -17.58
N ALA A 22 2.01 19.46 -18.70
CA ALA A 22 0.71 18.84 -18.76
C ALA A 22 0.78 17.69 -17.75
N GLN A 23 0.25 17.91 -16.54
CA GLN A 23 -0.01 16.83 -15.62
C GLN A 23 -1.05 15.97 -16.31
N GLU A 24 -0.62 14.81 -16.81
CA GLU A 24 -1.56 13.80 -17.27
C GLU A 24 -2.55 13.54 -16.12
N PRO A 25 -3.86 13.50 -16.40
CA PRO A 25 -4.83 13.21 -15.37
C PRO A 25 -4.47 11.87 -14.75
N ALA A 26 -4.16 11.87 -13.46
CA ALA A 26 -3.82 10.65 -12.74
C ALA A 26 -4.96 9.65 -12.93
N MET A 27 -4.68 8.54 -13.62
CA MET A 27 -5.68 7.49 -13.78
C MET A 27 -6.10 6.99 -12.39
N PRO A 28 -7.40 6.68 -12.19
CA PRO A 28 -7.85 6.10 -10.92
C PRO A 28 -7.07 4.81 -10.67
N GLN A 29 -6.33 4.78 -9.57
CA GLN A 29 -5.55 3.61 -9.18
C GLN A 29 -6.48 2.54 -8.60
N PRO A 30 -6.39 1.26 -9.02
CA PRO A 30 -7.18 0.19 -8.45
C PRO A 30 -6.95 0.10 -6.94
N HIS A 31 -8.00 0.36 -6.17
CA HIS A 31 -8.03 0.24 -4.72
C HIS A 31 -8.77 -1.04 -4.35
N GLY A 32 -8.31 -1.78 -3.35
CA GLY A 32 -9.00 -3.00 -2.95
C GLY A 32 -8.46 -3.58 -1.66
N GLU A 33 -9.12 -4.64 -1.23
CA GLU A 33 -8.77 -5.35 0.00
C GLU A 33 -8.05 -6.65 -0.34
N LEU A 34 -7.01 -6.95 0.44
CA LEU A 34 -6.31 -8.22 0.41
C LEU A 34 -6.86 -9.13 1.49
N TYR A 35 -7.43 -10.25 1.05
CA TYR A 35 -7.83 -11.31 1.94
C TYR A 35 -6.79 -12.42 1.88
N LEU A 36 -6.30 -12.82 3.05
CA LEU A 36 -5.50 -14.02 3.13
C LEU A 36 -6.41 -15.24 2.96
N LYS A 37 -6.04 -16.15 2.05
CA LYS A 37 -6.71 -17.44 1.93
C LYS A 37 -6.53 -18.28 3.19
N PRO A 38 -7.41 -19.26 3.43
CA PRO A 38 -7.20 -20.23 4.50
C PRO A 38 -5.80 -20.84 4.41
N LEU A 39 -5.03 -20.69 5.49
CA LEU A 39 -3.70 -21.23 5.62
C LEU A 39 -3.74 -22.38 6.61
N GLN A 40 -3.04 -23.46 6.29
CA GLN A 40 -2.92 -24.59 7.21
C GLN A 40 -2.00 -24.21 8.39
N VAL A 41 -2.54 -23.53 9.39
CA VAL A 41 -1.88 -23.31 10.67
C VAL A 41 -1.90 -24.62 11.44
N PRO A 42 -0.74 -25.21 11.80
CA PRO A 42 -0.71 -26.46 12.54
C PRO A 42 -1.53 -26.36 13.83
N LYS A 43 -2.23 -27.45 14.20
CA LYS A 43 -3.06 -27.48 15.41
C LYS A 43 -2.23 -27.08 16.64
N GLY A 44 -2.70 -26.07 17.38
CA GLY A 44 -2.03 -25.56 18.57
C GLY A 44 -0.94 -24.51 18.30
N ALA A 45 -0.58 -24.26 17.04
CA ALA A 45 0.23 -23.11 16.68
C ALA A 45 -0.61 -21.83 16.67
N ARG A 46 0.02 -20.71 16.97
CA ARG A 46 -0.56 -19.36 16.96
C ARG A 46 0.30 -18.43 16.14
N ILE A 47 -0.33 -17.51 15.42
CA ILE A 47 0.33 -16.46 14.64
C ILE A 47 0.72 -15.35 15.61
N ILE A 48 2.02 -15.08 15.71
CA ILE A 48 2.60 -14.04 16.57
C ILE A 48 3.20 -12.89 15.76
N GLY A 49 3.18 -12.98 14.44
CA GLY A 49 3.58 -11.91 13.56
C GLY A 49 3.41 -12.27 12.10
N PHE A 50 3.47 -11.26 11.25
CA PHE A 50 3.50 -11.38 9.81
C PHE A 50 4.30 -10.24 9.21
N GLU A 51 4.88 -10.51 8.06
CA GLU A 51 5.63 -9.56 7.26
C GLU A 51 5.16 -9.72 5.82
N LEU A 52 4.81 -8.61 5.17
CA LEU A 52 4.36 -8.57 3.78
C LEU A 52 5.23 -7.59 3.03
N HIS A 53 5.61 -7.95 1.81
CA HIS A 53 6.28 -7.08 0.85
C HIS A 53 5.43 -7.00 -0.39
N MET A 54 5.44 -5.83 -1.01
CA MET A 54 4.66 -5.53 -2.19
C MET A 54 5.50 -4.75 -3.18
N VAL A 55 5.29 -5.03 -4.46
CA VAL A 55 5.80 -4.26 -5.60
C VAL A 55 4.63 -3.82 -6.45
N ALA A 56 4.74 -2.62 -7.04
CA ALA A 56 3.66 -1.97 -7.78
C ALA A 56 2.38 -1.81 -6.94
N GLY A 57 2.54 -1.45 -5.67
CA GLY A 57 1.43 -1.13 -4.78
C GLY A 57 1.88 -0.50 -3.47
N VAL A 58 0.93 0.04 -2.71
CA VAL A 58 1.15 0.63 -1.37
C VAL A 58 0.06 0.15 -0.41
N PHE A 59 0.39 0.07 0.89
CA PHE A 59 -0.60 -0.22 1.91
C PHE A 59 -1.40 1.05 2.20
N TYR A 60 -2.73 0.99 2.04
CA TYR A 60 -3.60 2.13 2.32
C TYR A 60 -4.05 2.15 3.77
N SER A 61 -4.48 0.99 4.28
CA SER A 61 -4.94 0.85 5.65
C SER A 61 -4.71 -0.58 6.15
N VAL A 62 -4.56 -0.72 7.47
CA VAL A 62 -4.57 -2.00 8.16
C VAL A 62 -5.48 -1.90 9.36
N GLU A 63 -6.55 -2.69 9.35
CA GLU A 63 -7.64 -2.64 10.32
C GLU A 63 -7.70 -3.91 11.17
N GLU A 64 -8.48 -3.87 12.25
CA GLU A 64 -8.73 -5.03 13.14
C GLU A 64 -7.44 -5.63 13.76
N ILE A 65 -6.39 -4.81 13.90
CA ILE A 65 -5.15 -5.20 14.57
C ILE A 65 -5.40 -5.34 16.08
N PRO A 66 -5.09 -6.51 16.69
CA PRO A 66 -5.32 -6.72 18.11
C PRO A 66 -4.48 -5.81 19.00
N THR A 67 -5.03 -5.46 20.16
CA THR A 67 -4.27 -4.73 21.19
C THR A 67 -3.00 -5.46 21.58
N GLY A 68 -1.90 -4.70 21.70
CA GLY A 68 -0.59 -5.23 22.04
C GLY A 68 0.25 -5.66 20.84
N TRP A 69 -0.26 -5.53 19.62
CA TRP A 69 0.55 -5.68 18.41
C TRP A 69 1.29 -4.38 18.08
N LYS A 70 2.49 -4.52 17.51
CA LYS A 70 3.23 -3.45 16.86
C LYS A 70 3.04 -3.62 15.35
N VAL A 71 2.72 -2.54 14.66
CA VAL A 71 2.67 -2.49 13.19
C VAL A 71 3.65 -1.41 12.72
N ALA A 72 4.41 -1.73 11.69
CA ALA A 72 5.30 -0.81 11.00
C ALA A 72 5.05 -0.94 9.49
N VAL A 73 4.95 0.19 8.81
CA VAL A 73 4.78 0.27 7.36
C VAL A 73 5.95 1.09 6.84
N ASP A 74 6.62 0.57 5.82
CA ASP A 74 7.67 1.26 5.08
C ASP A 74 7.23 1.38 3.63
N ASP A 75 6.87 2.61 3.23
CA ASP A 75 6.37 2.92 1.89
C ASP A 75 7.43 3.71 1.13
N ASP A 76 8.13 3.05 0.19
CA ASP A 76 9.09 3.72 -0.68
C ASP A 76 8.38 4.38 -1.87
N PRO A 77 8.78 5.60 -2.30
CA PRO A 77 8.23 6.26 -3.49
C PRO A 77 8.29 5.44 -4.80
N SER A 78 9.09 4.39 -4.84
CA SER A 78 9.19 3.42 -5.95
C SER A 78 8.02 2.43 -6.02
N TRP A 79 6.99 2.55 -5.17
CA TRP A 79 5.87 1.60 -5.07
C TRP A 79 6.33 0.19 -4.67
N THR A 80 7.41 0.16 -3.89
CA THR A 80 7.86 -1.03 -3.17
C THR A 80 7.62 -0.77 -1.70
N THR A 81 6.82 -1.60 -1.07
CA THR A 81 6.44 -1.37 0.33
C THR A 81 6.57 -2.63 1.15
N SER A 82 6.75 -2.44 2.45
CA SER A 82 6.74 -3.53 3.41
C SER A 82 5.87 -3.20 4.61
N LEU A 83 5.23 -4.23 5.14
CA LEU A 83 4.40 -4.17 6.32
C LEU A 83 4.85 -5.25 7.29
N GLU A 84 5.30 -4.84 8.46
CA GLU A 84 5.65 -5.74 9.55
C GLU A 84 4.66 -5.58 10.70
N ALA A 85 4.10 -6.68 11.16
CA ALA A 85 3.21 -6.71 12.31
C ALA A 85 3.60 -7.84 13.25
N SER A 86 3.72 -7.56 14.55
CA SER A 86 4.12 -8.56 15.54
C SER A 86 3.47 -8.33 16.90
N ALA A 87 3.15 -9.43 17.58
CA ALA A 87 2.64 -9.43 18.94
C ALA A 87 3.77 -9.04 19.91
N LYS A 88 3.55 -8.04 20.77
CA LYS A 88 4.43 -7.77 21.90
C LYS A 88 4.30 -8.89 22.96
N PRO A 89 5.28 -9.07 23.86
CA PRO A 89 5.15 -9.98 24.99
C PRO A 89 3.86 -9.72 25.79
N GLY A 90 3.08 -10.76 26.04
CA GLY A 90 1.78 -10.68 26.72
C GLY A 90 0.59 -10.30 25.83
N ALA A 91 0.81 -9.95 24.57
CA ALA A 91 -0.27 -9.73 23.62
C ALA A 91 -0.92 -11.05 23.18
N VAL A 92 -2.17 -10.96 22.73
CA VAL A 92 -2.93 -12.12 22.24
C VAL A 92 -2.36 -12.58 20.90
N ALA A 93 -1.88 -13.82 20.85
CA ALA A 93 -1.51 -14.49 19.60
C ALA A 93 -2.76 -14.97 18.86
N LEU A 94 -2.73 -14.95 17.53
CA LEU A 94 -3.91 -15.20 16.70
C LEU A 94 -4.00 -16.67 16.26
N ASP A 95 -5.22 -17.19 16.14
CA ASP A 95 -5.48 -18.34 15.26
C ASP A 95 -5.75 -17.87 13.82
N GLU A 96 -5.82 -18.82 12.89
CA GLU A 96 -6.21 -18.60 11.50
C GLU A 96 -7.49 -17.77 11.37
N LYS A 97 -8.53 -18.09 12.16
CA LYS A 97 -9.81 -17.39 12.10
C LYS A 97 -9.70 -15.92 12.53
N SER A 98 -8.97 -15.65 13.60
CA SER A 98 -8.79 -14.29 14.12
C SER A 98 -7.87 -13.48 13.20
N PHE A 99 -6.86 -14.13 12.63
CA PHE A 99 -5.97 -13.51 11.65
C PHE A 99 -6.71 -13.13 10.35
N GLY A 100 -7.59 -13.99 9.85
CA GLY A 100 -8.41 -13.71 8.67
C GLY A 100 -9.42 -12.56 8.82
N LYS A 101 -9.51 -11.94 10.01
CA LYS A 101 -10.28 -10.72 10.24
C LYS A 101 -9.46 -9.45 10.07
N ILE A 102 -8.13 -9.54 10.02
CA ILE A 102 -7.28 -8.38 9.76
C ILE A 102 -7.57 -7.90 8.35
N GLY A 103 -8.13 -6.69 8.23
CA GLY A 103 -8.37 -6.04 6.96
C GLY A 103 -7.10 -5.36 6.48
N ILE A 104 -6.67 -5.65 5.26
CA ILE A 104 -5.51 -4.99 4.64
C ILE A 104 -5.98 -4.38 3.33
N GLU A 105 -6.09 -3.05 3.29
CA GLU A 105 -6.40 -2.33 2.06
C GLU A 105 -5.12 -1.90 1.35
N VAL A 106 -5.09 -2.06 0.03
CA VAL A 106 -3.96 -1.71 -0.81
C VAL A 106 -4.40 -0.94 -2.05
N VAL A 107 -3.51 -0.09 -2.52
CA VAL A 107 -3.63 0.56 -3.83
C VAL A 107 -2.61 -0.07 -4.76
N LYS A 108 -3.05 -0.57 -5.90
CA LYS A 108 -2.16 -1.08 -6.95
C LYS A 108 -1.72 0.06 -7.86
N ASN A 109 -0.47 0.02 -8.30
CA ASN A 109 0.09 0.92 -9.30
C ASN A 109 0.90 0.11 -10.33
N GLU A 110 0.19 -0.60 -11.20
CA GLU A 110 0.82 -1.41 -12.23
C GLU A 110 1.16 -0.58 -13.47
N SER A 111 2.27 -0.93 -14.13
CA SER A 111 2.70 -0.35 -15.39
C SER A 111 2.93 -1.43 -16.44
N ALA A 112 3.42 -1.04 -17.63
CA ALA A 112 3.83 -2.00 -18.65
C ALA A 112 4.95 -2.92 -18.15
N ASP A 113 5.92 -2.34 -17.43
CA ASP A 113 7.16 -3.01 -17.01
C ASP A 113 7.13 -3.52 -15.56
N THR A 114 6.13 -3.12 -14.76
CA THR A 114 6.03 -3.50 -13.35
C THR A 114 4.63 -4.04 -13.05
N LYS A 115 4.57 -5.28 -12.56
CA LYS A 115 3.33 -5.96 -12.17
C LYS A 115 3.20 -6.03 -10.67
N PHE A 116 1.96 -5.96 -10.20
CA PHE A 116 1.64 -6.11 -8.81
C PHE A 116 2.07 -7.48 -8.32
N ASN A 117 2.84 -7.52 -7.25
CA ASN A 117 3.23 -8.76 -6.59
C ASN A 117 3.27 -8.55 -5.09
N ILE A 118 2.84 -9.57 -4.35
CA ILE A 118 2.86 -9.60 -2.89
C ILE A 118 3.41 -10.93 -2.39
N TRP A 119 4.27 -10.88 -1.38
CA TRP A 119 4.85 -12.05 -0.73
C TRP A 119 5.21 -11.71 0.71
N GLY A 120 5.71 -12.68 1.46
CA GLY A 120 6.18 -12.43 2.81
C GLY A 120 6.20 -13.66 3.67
N TRP A 121 5.94 -13.50 4.97
CA TRP A 121 6.02 -14.58 5.93
C TRP A 121 5.01 -14.42 7.06
N LEU A 122 4.43 -15.52 7.53
CA LEU A 122 3.83 -15.61 8.85
C LEU A 122 4.83 -16.16 9.85
N THR A 123 4.83 -15.60 11.06
CA THR A 123 5.58 -16.13 12.19
C THR A 123 4.63 -16.87 13.12
N LEU A 124 4.80 -18.17 13.23
CA LEU A 124 4.02 -19.07 14.07
C LEU A 124 4.80 -19.43 15.33
N ALA A 125 4.12 -19.54 16.46
CA ALA A 125 4.64 -20.10 17.70
C ALA A 125 3.78 -21.29 18.15
N SER A 126 4.43 -22.35 18.63
CA SER A 126 3.81 -23.49 19.30
C SER A 126 4.46 -23.66 20.67
N GLY A 127 3.69 -24.07 21.69
CA GLY A 127 3.95 -23.87 23.13
C GLY A 127 5.34 -24.09 23.77
N THR A 128 6.36 -24.60 23.07
CA THR A 128 7.74 -24.76 23.58
C THR A 128 8.75 -23.88 22.83
N GLU A 129 8.40 -22.63 22.55
CA GLU A 129 9.32 -21.52 22.21
C GLU A 129 9.92 -21.44 20.80
N THR A 130 9.89 -22.49 19.98
CA THR A 130 10.41 -22.37 18.60
C THR A 130 9.42 -21.65 17.69
N SER A 131 9.71 -20.40 17.31
CA SER A 131 8.98 -19.71 16.26
C SER A 131 9.36 -20.27 14.88
N LYS A 132 8.38 -20.50 14.02
CA LYS A 132 8.56 -20.93 12.63
C LYS A 132 8.04 -19.88 11.67
N ARG A 133 8.82 -19.54 10.64
CA ARG A 133 8.36 -18.72 9.52
C ARG A 133 7.72 -19.60 8.45
N VAL A 134 6.52 -19.22 8.00
CA VAL A 134 5.81 -19.86 6.89
C VAL A 134 5.74 -18.86 5.74
N PRO A 135 6.28 -19.19 4.55
CA PRO A 135 6.29 -18.26 3.43
C PRO A 135 4.89 -18.03 2.89
N LEU A 136 4.62 -16.78 2.51
CA LEU A 136 3.45 -16.36 1.76
C LEU A 136 3.90 -15.90 0.37
N ASN A 137 3.05 -16.15 -0.62
CA ASN A 137 3.24 -15.72 -2.00
C ASN A 137 1.94 -15.12 -2.54
N SER A 138 1.96 -14.61 -3.76
CA SER A 138 0.79 -13.95 -4.36
C SER A 138 -0.46 -14.84 -4.43
N PHE A 139 -0.31 -16.16 -4.52
CA PHE A 139 -1.44 -17.09 -4.51
C PHE A 139 -2.08 -17.28 -3.13
N SER A 140 -1.38 -16.87 -2.06
CA SER A 140 -1.88 -16.91 -0.69
C SER A 140 -2.93 -15.83 -0.40
N PHE A 141 -3.14 -14.92 -1.35
CA PHE A 141 -4.06 -13.80 -1.21
C PHE A 141 -5.13 -13.81 -2.31
N ASP A 142 -6.31 -13.32 -1.97
CA ASP A 142 -7.31 -12.86 -2.91
C ASP A 142 -7.38 -11.34 -2.85
N PHE A 143 -7.32 -10.69 -4.01
CA PHE A 143 -7.51 -9.24 -4.12
C PHE A 143 -8.93 -8.96 -4.58
N VAL A 144 -9.69 -8.25 -3.76
CA VAL A 144 -11.04 -7.82 -4.11
C VAL A 144 -11.01 -6.32 -4.38
N GLU A 145 -11.11 -5.96 -5.66
CA GLU A 145 -11.12 -4.57 -6.09
C GLU A 145 -12.39 -3.86 -5.56
N ARG A 146 -12.17 -2.74 -4.86
CA ARG A 146 -13.21 -1.84 -4.38
C ARG A 146 -13.24 -0.62 -5.31
N TYR A 147 -14.22 -0.57 -6.20
CA TYR A 147 -14.48 0.65 -6.97
C TYR A 147 -14.81 1.79 -6.01
N SER A 148 -14.09 2.91 -6.13
CA SER A 148 -14.42 4.14 -5.41
C SER A 148 -15.88 4.50 -5.69
N ARG A 149 -16.75 4.44 -4.67
CA ARG A 149 -18.19 4.75 -4.77
C ARG A 149 -18.48 6.24 -5.07
N HIS A 150 -17.52 6.99 -5.58
CA HIS A 150 -17.68 8.40 -5.94
C HIS A 150 -18.21 8.51 -7.37
N LYS A 151 -19.47 8.14 -7.61
CA LYS A 151 -20.22 8.58 -8.81
C LYS A 151 -21.74 8.34 -8.80
N LEU A 152 -22.42 8.46 -7.67
CA LEU A 152 -23.88 8.69 -7.62
C LEU A 152 -24.07 9.60 -6.40
N HIS A 153 -24.25 10.91 -6.52
CA HIS A 153 -25.51 11.55 -6.89
C HIS A 153 -25.23 12.96 -7.46
N TYR A 154 -25.42 13.15 -8.77
CA TYR A 154 -25.81 14.47 -9.26
C TYR A 154 -27.32 14.56 -9.06
N VAL A 155 -27.75 15.29 -8.02
CA VAL A 155 -29.16 15.71 -7.89
C VAL A 155 -29.26 17.01 -8.68
N PRO A 156 -29.87 17.04 -9.88
CA PRO A 156 -30.18 18.32 -10.50
C PRO A 156 -31.15 19.06 -9.58
N ASN A 157 -30.77 20.28 -9.16
CA ASN A 157 -31.69 21.20 -8.50
C ASN A 157 -32.90 21.39 -9.43
N GLN A 158 -34.09 21.02 -8.93
CA GLN A 158 -35.37 21.44 -9.50
C GLN A 158 -35.69 22.87 -9.06
#